data_AF-A0A067P1Q8-F1
#
_entry.id   AF-A0A067P1Q8-F1
#
_cell.length_a   1.000
_cell.length_b   1.000
_cell.length_c   1.000
_cell.angle_alpha   90.00
_cell.angle_beta   90.00
_cell.angle_gamma   90.00
#
_symmetry.space_group_name_H-M   'P 1'
#
loop_
_entity.id
_entity.type
_entity.pdbx_description
1 polymer ?
#
loop_
_entity_poly.entity_id
_entity_poly.type
_entity_poly.pdbx_seq_one_letter_code
_entity_poly.pdbx_strand_id
1 'polypeptide(L)'
;MLSLVPDGSSMTPIESYASEREKCVYQIANVFRALRHCLDKLCAEYLAMSPLSSTIEDAMILAPHILSFCPDSSTTFSLKYLHPFFNRRSNRAVFLAKAQSDHTQIKCAVKFTACYCQEAHQMMEEAGLAPKLLYCNFEPTVSKFCVITQYIEEPLDPKMCTQPLKEGIEKLKNTLKKLHAQSYVFGDLRSANIILDETSCPKLIDFDWSGKEGTVFYPSNLVMTDIEWATGVKGEGKILCQHDEEMLEIFIRNFGGN
;
A
#
# COMPACT_ATOMS: atom_id res chain seq x y z
N MET A 1 16.42 -33.42 -2.52
CA MET A 1 17.21 -34.07 -1.46
C MET A 1 18.35 -33.12 -1.10
N LEU A 2 18.08 -32.15 -0.22
CA LEU A 2 19.09 -31.21 0.27
C LEU A 2 19.81 -31.90 1.42
N SER A 3 21.11 -32.16 1.23
CA SER A 3 21.97 -32.81 2.21
C SER A 3 22.05 -31.95 3.47
N LEU A 4 21.66 -32.57 4.60
CA LEU A 4 21.95 -32.09 5.95
C LEU A 4 23.47 -32.16 6.16
N VAL A 5 24.12 -30.99 6.24
CA VAL A 5 25.49 -30.92 6.75
C VAL A 5 25.41 -31.09 8.28
N PRO A 6 26.15 -32.02 8.90
CA PRO A 6 26.09 -32.26 10.33
C PRO A 6 26.60 -31.06 11.12
N ASP A 7 26.04 -30.87 12.33
CA ASP A 7 26.56 -29.98 13.38
C ASP A 7 27.96 -30.44 13.82
N GLY A 8 28.97 -30.01 13.07
CA GLY A 8 30.38 -30.14 13.41
C GLY A 8 30.88 -28.79 13.95
N SER A 9 31.01 -28.71 15.26
CA SER A 9 31.69 -27.63 15.95
C SER A 9 33.12 -27.43 15.44
N SER A 10 33.41 -26.26 14.86
CA SER A 10 34.71 -25.62 15.05
C SER A 10 34.54 -24.10 15.04
N MET A 11 34.74 -23.48 16.21
CA MET A 11 34.95 -22.03 16.33
C MET A 11 36.43 -21.73 16.07
N THR A 12 36.92 -21.99 14.87
CA THR A 12 38.25 -21.54 14.44
C THR A 12 38.09 -20.41 13.44
N PRO A 13 38.71 -19.23 13.64
CA PRO A 13 38.77 -18.21 12.61
C PRO A 13 39.48 -18.80 11.40
N ILE A 14 38.83 -18.81 10.23
CA ILE A 14 39.48 -19.15 8.96
C ILE A 14 40.32 -17.93 8.55
N GLU A 15 41.40 -17.67 9.28
CA GLU A 15 42.21 -16.46 9.10
C GLU A 15 43.44 -16.66 8.20
N SER A 16 43.62 -17.82 7.54
CA SER A 16 44.82 -17.97 6.68
C SER A 16 44.70 -18.59 5.29
N TYR A 17 43.58 -19.20 4.87
CA TYR A 17 43.54 -19.84 3.53
C TYR A 17 42.21 -19.76 2.75
N ALA A 18 41.20 -19.01 3.21
CA ALA A 18 39.93 -18.86 2.48
C ALA A 18 39.98 -17.71 1.46
N SER A 19 39.42 -17.95 0.29
CA SER A 19 39.18 -16.92 -0.72
C SER A 19 38.19 -15.86 -0.20
N GLU A 20 38.23 -14.65 -0.76
CA GLU A 20 37.27 -13.58 -0.40
C GLU A 20 35.81 -13.99 -0.61
N ARG A 21 35.55 -14.84 -1.62
CA ARG A 21 34.23 -15.42 -1.86
C ARG A 21 33.80 -16.33 -0.72
N GLU A 22 34.67 -17.20 -0.22
CA GLU A 22 34.36 -18.09 0.90
C GLU A 22 34.14 -17.29 2.19
N LYS A 23 34.97 -16.27 2.47
CA LYS A 23 34.75 -15.37 3.61
C LYS A 23 33.36 -14.72 3.55
N CYS A 24 32.94 -14.22 2.38
CA CYS A 24 31.61 -13.66 2.16
C CYS A 24 30.49 -14.70 2.36
N VAL A 25 30.66 -15.92 1.85
CA VAL A 25 29.70 -17.02 2.06
C VAL A 25 29.54 -17.33 3.55
N TYR A 26 30.63 -17.40 4.32
CA TYR A 26 30.57 -17.64 5.77
C TYR A 26 29.92 -16.46 6.53
N GLN A 27 30.18 -15.22 6.12
CA GLN A 27 29.52 -14.04 6.69
C GLN A 27 28.00 -14.10 6.47
N ILE A 28 27.55 -14.37 5.25
CA ILE A 28 26.13 -14.50 4.92
C ILE A 28 25.50 -15.67 5.68
N ALA A 29 26.16 -16.83 5.72
CA ALA A 29 25.69 -18.00 6.47
C ALA A 29 25.53 -17.70 7.96
N ASN A 30 26.46 -16.93 8.55
CA ASN A 30 26.37 -16.50 9.94
C ASN A 30 25.19 -15.55 10.18
N VAL A 31 24.90 -14.62 9.26
CA VAL A 31 23.71 -13.76 9.33
C VAL A 31 22.43 -14.60 9.31
N PHE A 32 22.31 -15.55 8.38
CA PHE A 32 21.13 -16.43 8.31
C PHE A 32 20.99 -17.32 9.55
N ARG A 33 22.10 -17.82 10.10
CA ARG A 33 22.11 -18.61 11.33
C ARG A 33 21.68 -17.77 12.54
N ALA A 34 22.21 -16.56 12.68
CA ALA A 34 21.81 -15.63 13.74
C ALA A 34 20.32 -15.29 13.63
N LEU A 35 19.84 -15.01 12.42
CA LEU A 35 18.42 -14.74 12.17
C LEU A 35 17.54 -15.94 12.55
N ARG A 36 17.92 -17.17 12.16
CA ARG A 36 17.21 -18.39 12.57
C ARG A 36 17.16 -18.52 14.09
N HIS A 37 18.27 -18.32 14.79
CA HIS A 37 18.27 -18.37 16.26
C HIS A 37 17.37 -17.29 16.89
N CYS A 38 17.35 -16.08 16.33
CA CYS A 38 16.42 -15.03 16.78
C CYS A 38 14.97 -15.44 16.56
N LEU A 39 14.64 -16.04 15.41
CA LEU A 39 13.29 -16.53 15.10
C LEU A 39 12.88 -17.70 16.01
N ASP A 40 13.77 -18.66 16.25
CA ASP A 40 13.50 -19.79 17.15
C ASP A 40 13.25 -19.30 18.59
N LYS A 41 14.05 -18.34 19.07
CA LYS A 41 13.82 -17.70 20.37
C LYS A 41 12.48 -16.97 20.40
N LEU A 42 12.18 -16.19 19.37
CA LEU A 42 10.92 -15.47 19.27
C LEU A 42 9.72 -16.43 19.26
N CYS A 43 9.80 -17.54 18.52
CA CYS A 43 8.79 -18.59 18.52
C CYS A 43 8.62 -19.23 19.90
N ALA A 44 9.72 -19.55 20.59
CA ALA A 44 9.68 -20.11 21.93
C ALA A 44 8.99 -19.14 22.92
N GLU A 45 9.30 -17.85 22.86
CA GLU A 45 8.65 -16.80 23.66
C GLU A 45 7.15 -16.72 23.36
N TYR A 46 6.75 -16.69 22.07
CA TYR A 46 5.33 -16.67 21.69
C TYR A 46 4.57 -17.92 22.14
N LEU A 47 5.19 -19.09 22.13
CA LEU A 47 4.60 -20.35 22.60
C LEU A 47 4.54 -20.44 24.13
N ALA A 48 5.48 -19.79 24.84
CA ALA A 48 5.52 -19.75 26.30
C ALA A 48 4.56 -18.71 26.90
N MET A 49 4.12 -17.72 26.11
CA MET A 49 3.07 -16.81 26.53
C MET A 49 1.75 -17.54 26.70
N SER A 50 1.22 -17.57 27.92
CA SER A 50 -0.13 -18.07 28.19
C SER A 50 -1.15 -17.29 27.35
N PRO A 51 -2.18 -17.95 26.80
CA PRO A 51 -3.30 -17.23 26.19
C PRO A 51 -3.89 -16.31 27.26
N LEU A 52 -3.98 -15.01 26.97
CA LEU A 52 -4.76 -14.09 27.78
C LEU A 52 -6.16 -14.69 27.96
N SER A 53 -6.65 -14.65 29.21
CA SER A 53 -7.96 -15.14 29.63
C SER A 53 -9.03 -14.88 28.56
N SER A 54 -9.85 -15.90 28.31
CA SER A 54 -10.87 -16.03 27.28
C SER A 54 -12.06 -15.06 27.41
N THR A 55 -11.80 -13.79 27.72
CA THR A 55 -12.77 -12.68 27.63
C THR A 55 -12.49 -11.76 26.45
N ILE A 56 -11.46 -12.04 25.65
CA ILE A 56 -11.14 -11.22 24.47
C ILE A 56 -11.36 -12.04 23.19
N GLU A 57 -12.62 -12.27 22.82
CA GLU A 57 -12.98 -12.60 21.44
C GLU A 57 -12.61 -11.46 20.45
N ASP A 58 -12.18 -10.30 20.96
CA ASP A 58 -11.67 -9.14 20.22
C ASP A 58 -10.11 -9.09 20.09
N ALA A 59 -9.34 -9.98 20.73
CA ALA A 59 -7.87 -9.92 20.73
C ALA A 59 -7.25 -10.89 19.73
N MET A 60 -7.09 -10.44 18.50
CA MET A 60 -5.85 -10.56 17.71
C MET A 60 -6.10 -10.01 16.31
N ILE A 61 -6.57 -8.76 16.22
CA ILE A 61 -6.05 -7.96 15.12
C ILE A 61 -4.63 -7.63 15.59
N LEU A 62 -3.61 -8.15 14.90
CA LEU A 62 -2.28 -7.55 14.86
C LEU A 62 -2.47 -6.15 14.28
N ALA A 63 -3.04 -5.27 15.09
CA ALA A 63 -3.44 -3.94 14.70
C ALA A 63 -2.15 -3.13 14.58
N PRO A 64 -2.03 -2.30 13.55
CA PRO A 64 -0.90 -1.40 13.44
C PRO A 64 -0.78 -0.58 14.74
N HIS A 65 0.45 -0.40 15.21
CA HIS A 65 0.75 0.30 16.48
C HIS A 65 0.28 1.76 16.54
N ILE A 66 -0.16 2.33 15.41
CA ILE A 66 -0.69 3.69 15.33
C ILE A 66 -2.14 3.67 15.79
N LEU A 67 -2.38 4.22 16.99
CA LEU A 67 -3.68 4.28 17.63
C LEU A 67 -4.26 5.70 17.70
N SER A 68 -3.53 6.68 17.20
CA SER A 68 -4.03 8.05 17.07
C SER A 68 -3.24 8.81 16.00
N PHE A 69 -3.81 9.90 15.50
CA PHE A 69 -3.15 10.82 14.59
C PHE A 69 -3.68 12.23 14.82
N CYS A 70 -2.92 13.23 14.37
CA CYS A 70 -3.28 14.63 14.46
C CYS A 70 -3.08 15.29 13.10
N PRO A 71 -4.15 15.58 12.34
CA PRO A 71 -4.04 16.20 11.01
C PRO A 71 -3.38 17.59 11.05
N ASP A 72 -3.85 18.45 11.97
CA ASP A 72 -3.55 19.89 11.95
C ASP A 72 -2.98 20.40 13.28
N SER A 73 -2.41 19.52 14.12
CA SER A 73 -1.91 19.81 15.48
C SER A 73 -2.97 20.30 16.51
N SER A 74 -4.21 20.60 16.09
CA SER A 74 -5.28 21.08 16.99
C SER A 74 -6.23 19.99 17.47
N THR A 75 -6.43 18.94 16.67
CA THR A 75 -7.44 17.91 16.91
C THR A 75 -6.79 16.54 16.86
N THR A 76 -6.79 15.83 17.98
CA THR A 76 -6.31 14.46 18.03
C THR A 76 -7.47 13.51 17.77
N PHE A 77 -7.28 12.58 16.83
CA PHE A 77 -8.20 11.48 16.60
C PHE A 77 -7.62 10.19 17.18
N SER A 78 -8.41 9.49 17.97
CA SER A 78 -8.14 8.10 18.35
C SER A 78 -8.61 7.16 17.24
N LEU A 79 -7.82 6.13 16.94
CA LEU A 79 -8.10 5.15 15.89
C LEU A 79 -8.52 3.81 16.50
N LYS A 80 -9.67 3.32 16.06
CA LYS A 80 -10.12 1.95 16.30
C LYS A 80 -10.17 1.19 14.99
N TYR A 81 -9.26 0.24 14.80
CA TYR A 81 -9.27 -0.69 13.67
C TYR A 81 -10.46 -1.63 13.77
N LEU A 82 -11.14 -1.86 12.65
CA LEU A 82 -12.30 -2.75 12.55
C LEU A 82 -11.90 -4.10 11.94
N HIS A 83 -11.33 -4.09 10.74
CA HIS A 83 -10.83 -5.30 10.07
C HIS A 83 -9.88 -4.93 8.92
N PRO A 84 -8.97 -5.83 8.50
CA PRO A 84 -8.25 -5.70 7.25
C PRO A 84 -9.22 -5.67 6.06
N PHE A 85 -8.97 -4.81 5.07
CA PHE A 85 -9.79 -4.76 3.84
C PHE A 85 -9.65 -6.03 2.99
N PHE A 86 -8.47 -6.64 3.03
CA PHE A 86 -8.17 -7.80 2.24
C PHE A 86 -8.06 -9.03 3.14
N ASN A 87 -8.53 -10.18 2.63
CA ASN A 87 -8.33 -11.47 3.28
C ASN A 87 -6.83 -11.70 3.58
N ARG A 88 -6.54 -12.50 4.62
CA ARG A 88 -5.19 -12.76 5.18
C ARG A 88 -4.08 -13.19 4.17
N ARG A 89 -4.41 -13.42 2.90
CA ARG A 89 -3.47 -13.75 1.82
C ARG A 89 -2.97 -12.55 1.01
N SER A 90 -3.51 -11.35 1.23
CA SER A 90 -3.03 -10.13 0.59
C SER A 90 -1.93 -9.50 1.42
N ASN A 91 -0.79 -9.18 0.80
CA ASN A 91 0.29 -8.42 1.43
C ASN A 91 -0.05 -6.92 1.60
N ARG A 92 -1.26 -6.48 1.20
CA ARG A 92 -1.70 -5.09 1.32
C ARG A 92 -2.12 -4.80 2.75
N ALA A 93 -1.35 -3.96 3.43
CA ALA A 93 -1.61 -3.48 4.78
C ALA A 93 -2.62 -2.31 4.76
N VAL A 94 -3.87 -2.61 4.38
CA VAL A 94 -4.96 -1.65 4.33
C VAL A 94 -6.08 -2.13 5.27
N PHE A 95 -6.52 -1.24 6.16
CA PHE A 95 -7.45 -1.55 7.24
C PHE A 95 -8.61 -0.56 7.25
N LEU A 96 -9.81 -1.07 7.49
CA LEU A 96 -10.95 -0.21 7.81
C LEU A 96 -10.86 0.16 9.29
N ALA A 97 -11.04 1.44 9.60
CA ALA A 97 -10.99 1.97 10.94
C ALA A 97 -12.06 3.05 11.19
N LYS A 98 -12.27 3.36 12.46
CA LYS A 98 -13.00 4.56 12.91
C LYS A 98 -12.01 5.49 13.60
N ALA A 99 -11.97 6.73 13.16
CA ALA A 99 -11.27 7.83 13.79
C ALA A 99 -12.26 8.62 14.64
N GLN A 100 -11.97 8.79 15.93
CA GLN A 100 -12.85 9.47 16.90
C GLN A 100 -12.11 10.63 17.56
N SER A 101 -12.69 11.82 17.50
CA SER A 101 -12.38 12.99 18.34
C SER A 101 -13.59 13.32 19.24
N ASP A 102 -13.48 14.32 20.10
CA ASP A 102 -14.55 14.71 21.03
C ASP A 102 -15.87 15.07 20.35
N HIS A 103 -15.81 15.54 19.09
CA HIS A 103 -16.97 16.04 18.36
C HIS A 103 -17.25 15.31 17.05
N THR A 104 -16.38 14.40 16.62
CA THR A 104 -16.46 13.83 15.27
C THR A 104 -16.04 12.38 15.25
N GLN A 105 -16.82 11.56 14.57
CA GLN A 105 -16.46 10.20 14.22
C GLN A 105 -16.37 10.08 12.69
N ILE A 106 -15.25 9.58 12.19
CA ILE A 106 -14.99 9.42 10.75
C ILE A 106 -14.67 7.95 10.49
N LYS A 107 -15.39 7.34 9.54
CA LYS A 107 -14.99 6.05 8.99
C LYS A 107 -13.85 6.28 8.00
N CYS A 108 -12.73 5.57 8.16
CA CYS A 108 -11.51 5.82 7.42
C CYS A 108 -10.85 4.52 6.96
N ALA A 109 -10.04 4.63 5.91
CA ALA A 109 -9.10 3.59 5.50
C ALA A 109 -7.69 3.98 5.97
N VAL A 110 -6.99 3.04 6.59
CA VAL A 110 -5.61 3.20 7.04
C VAL A 110 -4.73 2.29 6.19
N LYS A 111 -3.79 2.86 5.46
CA LYS A 111 -2.85 2.16 4.57
C LYS A 111 -1.42 2.35 5.05
N PHE A 112 -0.65 1.27 5.03
CA PHE A 112 0.79 1.29 5.24
C PHE A 112 1.52 0.92 3.96
N THR A 113 2.31 1.86 3.42
CA THR A 113 3.01 1.68 2.14
C THR A 113 4.44 2.21 2.16
N ALA A 114 5.29 1.70 1.28
CA ALA A 114 6.69 2.12 1.19
C ALA A 114 6.85 3.50 0.57
N CYS A 115 5.99 3.85 -0.40
CA CYS A 115 6.02 5.11 -1.13
C CYS A 115 4.60 5.66 -1.25
N TYR A 116 4.46 6.97 -1.18
CA TYR A 116 3.17 7.64 -1.39
C TYR A 116 3.40 9.06 -1.91
N CYS A 117 2.72 9.46 -2.99
CA CYS A 117 2.77 10.84 -3.45
C CYS A 117 1.58 11.63 -2.90
N GLN A 118 1.82 12.33 -1.81
CA GLN A 118 0.82 13.20 -1.18
C GLN A 118 0.38 14.33 -2.11
N GLU A 119 1.29 14.90 -2.91
CA GLU A 119 0.98 16.02 -3.80
C GLU A 119 0.02 15.61 -4.92
N ALA A 120 0.25 14.46 -5.54
CA ALA A 120 -0.65 13.92 -6.56
C ALA A 120 -2.03 13.58 -5.97
N HIS A 121 -2.06 13.04 -4.74
CA HIS A 121 -3.29 12.81 -4.01
C HIS A 121 -4.07 14.11 -3.80
N GLN A 122 -3.44 15.13 -3.23
CA GLN A 122 -4.08 16.40 -2.91
C GLN A 122 -4.63 17.08 -4.18
N MET A 123 -3.92 17.04 -5.30
CA MET A 123 -4.40 17.58 -6.58
C MET A 123 -5.70 16.90 -7.05
N MET A 124 -5.80 15.58 -6.87
CA MET A 124 -7.00 14.82 -7.20
C MET A 124 -8.11 15.03 -6.18
N GLU A 125 -7.77 15.14 -4.90
CA GLU A 125 -8.70 15.43 -3.79
C GLU A 125 -9.36 16.80 -3.95
N GLU A 126 -8.60 17.84 -4.27
CA GLU A 126 -9.11 19.20 -4.54
C GLU A 126 -10.10 19.22 -5.71
N ALA A 127 -9.89 18.35 -6.70
CA ALA A 127 -10.83 18.13 -7.79
C ALA A 127 -11.99 17.19 -7.40
N GLY A 128 -12.07 16.69 -6.17
CA GLY A 128 -13.07 15.73 -5.72
C GLY A 128 -12.99 14.38 -6.44
N LEU A 129 -11.80 13.97 -6.88
CA LEU A 129 -11.49 12.73 -7.60
C LEU A 129 -10.59 11.79 -6.78
N ALA A 130 -10.37 12.08 -5.50
CA ALA A 130 -9.72 11.21 -4.52
C ALA A 130 -10.48 11.33 -3.19
N PRO A 131 -10.37 10.34 -2.28
CA PRO A 131 -10.91 10.48 -0.94
C PRO A 131 -10.21 11.62 -0.19
N LYS A 132 -10.85 12.18 0.83
CA LYS A 132 -10.21 13.19 1.69
C LYS A 132 -8.98 12.60 2.38
N LEU A 133 -7.81 13.21 2.24
CA LEU A 133 -6.60 12.81 2.95
C LEU A 133 -6.64 13.37 4.38
N LEU A 134 -6.66 12.49 5.38
CA LEU A 134 -6.73 12.86 6.79
C LEU A 134 -5.34 12.88 7.45
N TYR A 135 -4.42 12.04 6.98
CA TYR A 135 -3.06 11.95 7.51
C TYR A 135 -2.15 11.27 6.48
N CYS A 136 -0.91 11.74 6.34
CA CYS A 136 0.09 11.12 5.49
C CYS A 136 1.50 11.43 6.00
N ASN A 137 2.05 10.55 6.85
CA ASN A 137 3.42 10.71 7.37
C ASN A 137 4.20 9.39 7.28
N PHE A 138 5.52 9.51 7.17
CA PHE A 138 6.40 8.37 7.31
C PHE A 138 6.54 7.98 8.78
N GLU A 139 6.35 6.69 9.07
CA GLU A 139 6.33 6.13 10.41
C GLU A 139 7.56 5.25 10.62
N PRO A 140 8.60 5.74 11.32
CA PRO A 140 9.90 5.07 11.39
C PRO A 140 9.84 3.66 12.00
N THR A 141 8.96 3.47 12.97
CA THR A 141 8.71 2.20 13.70
C THR A 141 8.31 1.05 12.78
N VAL A 142 7.64 1.34 11.67
CA VAL A 142 7.26 0.36 10.64
C VAL A 142 7.94 0.59 9.29
N SER A 143 8.77 1.64 9.19
CA SER A 143 9.51 2.04 8.00
C SER A 143 8.60 2.15 6.76
N LYS A 144 7.42 2.74 6.95
CA LYS A 144 6.38 2.92 5.92
C LYS A 144 5.66 4.24 6.13
N PHE A 145 5.10 4.81 5.07
CA PHE A 145 4.06 5.83 5.18
C PHE A 145 2.80 5.22 5.80
N CYS A 146 2.26 5.90 6.81
CA CYS A 146 0.89 5.72 7.27
C CYS A 146 0.02 6.77 6.58
N VAL A 147 -0.90 6.29 5.76
CA VAL A 147 -1.84 7.10 5.00
C VAL A 147 -3.23 6.81 5.51
N ILE A 148 -3.93 7.84 5.97
CA ILE A 148 -5.30 7.74 6.45
C ILE A 148 -6.17 8.59 5.55
N THR A 149 -7.15 7.97 4.92
CA THR A 149 -8.14 8.66 4.08
C THR A 149 -9.53 8.45 4.64
N GLN A 150 -10.45 9.36 4.34
CA GLN A 150 -11.86 9.10 4.56
C GLN A 150 -12.29 7.85 3.76
N TYR A 151 -13.15 7.03 4.35
CA TYR A 151 -13.70 5.87 3.67
C TYR A 151 -14.70 6.33 2.60
N ILE A 152 -14.57 5.79 1.39
CA ILE A 152 -15.54 6.00 0.32
C ILE A 152 -16.63 4.94 0.51
N GLU A 153 -17.85 5.38 0.81
CA GLU A 153 -18.98 4.45 0.82
C GLU A 153 -19.28 4.05 -0.62
N GLU A 154 -19.25 2.74 -0.87
CA GLU A 154 -19.73 2.18 -2.13
C GLU A 154 -21.27 2.27 -2.16
N PRO A 155 -21.87 2.43 -3.35
CA PRO A 155 -23.31 2.48 -3.50
C PRO A 155 -23.98 1.22 -2.91
N LEU A 156 -25.06 1.45 -2.17
CA LEU A 156 -25.82 0.40 -1.47
C LEU A 156 -26.40 -0.66 -2.41
N ASP A 157 -26.69 -0.28 -3.66
CA ASP A 157 -27.05 -1.22 -4.73
C ASP A 157 -25.90 -1.27 -5.76
N PRO A 158 -25.16 -2.39 -5.84
CA PRO A 158 -24.10 -2.60 -6.82
C PRO A 158 -24.56 -2.44 -8.28
N LYS A 159 -25.88 -2.54 -8.54
CA LYS A 159 -26.46 -2.35 -9.87
C LYS A 159 -26.68 -0.89 -10.23
N MET A 160 -26.70 0.03 -9.27
CA MET A 160 -26.98 1.46 -9.51
C MET A 160 -25.77 2.24 -10.02
N CYS A 161 -24.54 1.82 -9.70
CA CYS A 161 -23.32 2.53 -10.10
C CYS A 161 -22.32 1.56 -10.72
N THR A 162 -22.71 0.96 -11.85
CA THR A 162 -21.83 0.07 -12.62
C THR A 162 -20.93 0.83 -13.58
N GLN A 163 -21.25 2.10 -13.87
CA GLN A 163 -20.54 2.94 -14.81
C GLN A 163 -20.32 4.34 -14.24
N PRO A 164 -19.15 4.96 -14.49
CA PRO A 164 -18.91 6.34 -14.12
C PRO A 164 -19.76 7.30 -14.95
N LEU A 165 -20.22 8.40 -14.34
CA LEU A 165 -20.88 9.46 -15.08
C LEU A 165 -19.94 10.10 -16.10
N LYS A 166 -20.48 10.51 -17.25
CA LYS A 166 -19.71 11.20 -18.30
C LYS A 166 -19.03 12.45 -17.78
N GLU A 167 -19.72 13.23 -16.94
CA GLU A 167 -19.15 14.41 -16.28
C GLU A 167 -17.98 14.04 -15.37
N GLY A 168 -18.09 12.91 -14.66
CA GLY A 168 -17.02 12.37 -13.81
C GLY A 168 -15.78 11.97 -14.62
N ILE A 169 -15.98 11.31 -15.77
CA ILE A 169 -14.90 10.95 -16.71
C ILE A 169 -14.21 12.20 -17.28
N GLU A 170 -14.99 13.18 -17.74
CA GLU A 170 -14.41 14.43 -18.27
C GLU A 170 -13.65 15.20 -17.19
N LYS A 171 -14.17 15.20 -15.96
CA LYS A 171 -13.47 15.79 -14.80
C LYS A 171 -12.16 15.06 -14.51
N LEU A 172 -12.16 13.72 -14.53
CA LEU A 172 -10.97 12.89 -14.35
C LEU A 172 -9.93 13.18 -15.43
N LYS A 173 -10.34 13.17 -16.70
CA LYS A 173 -9.48 13.49 -17.85
C LYS A 173 -8.84 14.88 -17.73
N ASN A 174 -9.63 15.89 -17.39
CA ASN A 174 -9.13 17.25 -17.26
C ASN A 174 -8.20 17.43 -16.04
N THR A 175 -8.47 16.73 -14.94
CA THR A 175 -7.61 16.79 -13.74
C THR A 175 -6.32 16.04 -13.95
N LEU A 176 -6.35 14.88 -14.63
CA LEU A 176 -5.15 14.14 -15.02
C LEU A 176 -4.22 14.98 -15.91
N LYS A 177 -4.77 15.73 -16.87
CA LYS A 177 -4.00 16.70 -17.67
C LYS A 177 -3.34 17.78 -16.81
N LYS A 178 -4.02 18.28 -15.77
CA LYS A 178 -3.44 19.25 -14.83
C LYS A 178 -2.32 18.64 -14.00
N LEU A 179 -2.49 17.39 -13.57
CA LEU A 179 -1.44 16.61 -12.88
C LEU A 179 -0.19 16.50 -13.77
N HIS A 180 -0.37 16.08 -15.02
CA HIS A 180 0.71 15.95 -16.01
C HIS A 180 1.38 17.31 -16.32
N ALA A 181 0.60 18.39 -16.39
CA ALA A 181 1.15 19.73 -16.60
C ALA A 181 2.08 20.19 -15.46
N GLN A 182 1.95 19.61 -14.26
CA GLN A 182 2.87 19.81 -13.13
C GLN A 182 3.98 18.76 -13.08
N SER A 183 4.15 17.98 -14.14
CA SER A 183 5.12 16.88 -14.26
C SER A 183 4.89 15.75 -13.25
N TYR A 184 3.67 15.56 -12.76
CA TYR A 184 3.30 14.42 -11.93
C TYR A 184 2.57 13.36 -12.77
N VAL A 185 2.83 12.09 -12.50
CA VAL A 185 2.12 10.93 -13.07
C VAL A 185 1.35 10.20 -11.95
N PHE A 186 0.26 9.52 -12.30
CA PHE A 186 -0.48 8.68 -11.37
C PHE A 186 0.11 7.27 -11.31
N GLY A 187 0.36 6.66 -12.46
CA GLY A 187 1.16 5.45 -12.67
C GLY A 187 0.41 4.12 -12.59
N ASP A 188 -0.57 3.98 -11.70
CA ASP A 188 -1.37 2.76 -11.54
C ASP A 188 -2.85 2.99 -11.90
N LEU A 189 -3.13 3.71 -12.99
CA LEU A 189 -4.51 4.01 -13.41
C LEU A 189 -5.15 2.75 -13.96
N ARG A 190 -6.10 2.16 -13.22
CA ARG A 190 -6.84 0.96 -13.63
C ARG A 190 -8.12 0.84 -12.82
N SER A 191 -9.07 0.04 -13.31
CA SER A 191 -10.36 -0.19 -12.64
C SER A 191 -10.23 -0.57 -11.16
N ALA A 192 -9.23 -1.39 -10.81
CA ALA A 192 -8.98 -1.81 -9.43
C ALA A 192 -8.55 -0.69 -8.47
N ASN A 193 -8.16 0.48 -8.99
CA ASN A 193 -7.76 1.66 -8.21
C ASN A 193 -8.72 2.85 -8.43
N ILE A 194 -9.86 2.62 -9.09
CA ILE A 194 -10.92 3.60 -9.30
C ILE A 194 -12.18 3.08 -8.61
N ILE A 195 -12.63 3.77 -7.57
CA ILE A 195 -13.90 3.49 -6.89
C ILE A 195 -14.94 4.49 -7.39
N LEU A 196 -16.18 4.03 -7.62
CA LEU A 196 -17.30 4.93 -7.85
C LEU A 196 -17.96 5.23 -6.50
N ASP A 197 -18.09 6.52 -6.17
CA ASP A 197 -18.84 6.92 -4.99
C ASP A 197 -20.37 6.77 -5.22
N GLU A 198 -21.16 7.09 -4.20
CA GLU A 198 -22.62 7.08 -4.27
C GLU A 198 -23.24 7.94 -5.38
N THR A 199 -22.47 8.89 -5.94
CA THR A 199 -22.87 9.75 -7.06
C THR A 199 -22.37 9.23 -8.41
N SER A 200 -21.80 8.02 -8.46
CA SER A 200 -21.12 7.46 -9.65
C SER A 200 -19.94 8.32 -10.15
N CYS A 201 -19.35 9.12 -9.26
CA CYS A 201 -18.16 9.90 -9.55
C CYS A 201 -16.90 9.06 -9.27
N PRO A 202 -15.95 8.97 -10.21
CA PRO A 202 -14.73 8.19 -10.03
C PRO A 202 -13.80 8.82 -8.98
N LYS A 203 -13.27 7.97 -8.09
CA LYS A 203 -12.28 8.30 -7.06
C LYS A 203 -11.04 7.42 -7.20
N LEU A 204 -9.89 8.05 -7.35
CA LEU A 204 -8.58 7.40 -7.32
C LEU A 204 -8.17 7.16 -5.86
N ILE A 205 -7.66 5.95 -5.54
CA ILE A 205 -7.33 5.56 -4.15
C ILE A 205 -5.88 5.11 -3.92
N ASP A 206 -5.13 4.76 -4.97
CA ASP A 206 -3.78 4.19 -4.85
C ASP A 206 -2.72 5.07 -5.52
N PHE A 207 -2.02 5.87 -4.71
CA PHE A 207 -1.01 6.84 -5.15
C PHE A 207 0.43 6.37 -4.87
N ASP A 208 0.64 5.07 -4.70
CA ASP A 208 1.95 4.51 -4.32
C ASP A 208 2.96 4.58 -5.46
N TRP A 209 2.48 4.58 -6.71
CA TRP A 209 3.29 4.69 -7.92
C TRP A 209 3.32 6.09 -8.51
N SER A 210 2.55 6.99 -7.90
CA SER A 210 2.48 8.38 -8.33
C SER A 210 3.75 9.13 -7.94
N GLY A 211 4.05 10.20 -8.65
CA GLY A 211 5.22 11.04 -8.38
C GLY A 211 5.64 11.84 -9.60
N LYS A 212 6.82 12.46 -9.55
CA LYS A 212 7.31 13.26 -10.68
C LYS A 212 7.75 12.35 -11.84
N GLU A 213 7.31 12.66 -13.04
CA GLU A 213 7.71 11.95 -14.25
C GLU A 213 9.24 11.84 -14.34
N GLY A 214 9.73 10.65 -14.70
CA GLY A 214 11.16 10.37 -14.79
C GLY A 214 11.86 10.08 -13.46
N THR A 215 11.16 10.23 -12.32
CA THR A 215 11.68 9.88 -10.97
C THR A 215 11.01 8.65 -10.36
N VAL A 216 9.87 8.22 -10.92
CA VAL A 216 9.13 7.04 -10.49
C VAL A 216 9.22 5.91 -11.51
N PHE A 217 9.20 4.67 -11.00
CA PHE A 217 9.42 3.46 -11.78
C PHE A 217 8.40 2.39 -11.39
N TYR A 218 8.01 1.57 -12.35
CA TYR A 218 7.23 0.37 -12.06
C TYR A 218 8.06 -0.63 -11.25
N PRO A 219 7.41 -1.41 -10.37
CA PRO A 219 8.12 -2.44 -9.60
C PRO A 219 8.67 -3.55 -10.51
N SER A 220 9.75 -4.21 -10.09
CA SER A 220 10.37 -5.29 -10.86
C SER A 220 9.47 -6.52 -11.03
N ASN A 221 8.58 -6.75 -10.07
CA ASN A 221 7.57 -7.82 -10.09
C ASN A 221 6.23 -7.35 -10.68
N LEU A 222 6.24 -6.37 -11.60
CA LEU A 222 5.03 -5.91 -12.27
C LEU A 222 4.33 -7.07 -13.00
N VAL A 223 3.05 -7.27 -12.69
CA VAL A 223 2.24 -8.32 -13.30
C VAL A 223 1.88 -7.90 -14.72
N MET A 224 2.38 -8.64 -15.70
CA MET A 224 2.14 -8.39 -17.13
C MET A 224 1.07 -9.27 -17.76
N THR A 225 0.62 -10.29 -17.03
CA THR A 225 -0.47 -11.16 -17.47
C THR A 225 -1.79 -10.61 -16.94
N ASP A 226 -2.87 -10.79 -17.70
CA ASP A 226 -4.25 -10.46 -17.29
C ASP A 226 -4.55 -8.96 -17.09
N ILE A 227 -3.57 -8.09 -17.29
CA ILE A 227 -3.73 -6.63 -17.30
C ILE A 227 -3.30 -6.12 -18.68
N GLU A 228 -4.22 -5.44 -19.36
CA GLU A 228 -3.88 -4.66 -20.55
C GLU A 228 -3.22 -3.36 -20.12
N TRP A 229 -1.88 -3.35 -20.15
CA TRP A 229 -1.09 -2.17 -19.85
C TRP A 229 -0.92 -1.27 -21.06
N ALA A 230 -0.71 0.02 -20.80
CA ALA A 230 -0.27 0.98 -21.80
C ALA A 230 1.01 0.54 -22.52
N THR A 231 1.18 1.02 -23.75
CA THR A 231 2.32 0.72 -24.60
C THR A 231 3.62 1.16 -23.93
N GLY A 232 4.59 0.24 -23.86
CA GLY A 232 5.92 0.53 -23.29
C GLY A 232 6.05 0.33 -21.77
N VAL A 233 4.95 0.04 -21.07
CA VAL A 233 4.98 -0.34 -19.66
C VAL A 233 5.80 -1.62 -19.48
N LYS A 234 6.79 -1.57 -18.58
CA LYS A 234 7.66 -2.69 -18.21
C LYS A 234 8.10 -2.58 -16.76
N GLY A 235 8.37 -3.72 -16.12
CA GLY A 235 8.97 -3.75 -14.79
C GLY A 235 10.29 -2.97 -14.78
N GLU A 236 10.53 -2.21 -13.71
CA GLU A 236 11.65 -1.26 -13.57
C GLU A 236 11.69 -0.13 -14.62
N GLY A 237 10.70 -0.08 -15.51
CA GLY A 237 10.53 1.01 -16.47
C GLY A 237 10.06 2.28 -15.79
N LYS A 238 10.42 3.44 -16.37
CA LYS A 238 9.90 4.74 -15.93
C LYS A 238 8.39 4.79 -16.12
N ILE A 239 7.70 5.41 -15.18
CA ILE A 239 6.29 5.75 -15.32
C ILE A 239 6.20 7.09 -16.05
N LEU A 240 5.42 7.13 -17.13
CA LEU A 240 5.29 8.27 -18.04
C LEU A 240 3.84 8.76 -18.06
N CYS A 241 3.63 10.05 -18.34
CA CYS A 241 2.30 10.64 -18.48
C CYS A 241 1.47 9.90 -19.54
N GLN A 242 2.11 9.50 -20.64
CA GLN A 242 1.49 8.72 -21.71
C GLN A 242 0.88 7.40 -21.20
N HIS A 243 1.49 6.76 -20.19
CA HIS A 243 0.92 5.54 -19.62
C HIS A 243 -0.43 5.82 -18.96
N ASP A 244 -0.56 6.92 -18.21
CA ASP A 244 -1.84 7.28 -17.59
C ASP A 244 -2.91 7.60 -18.64
N GLU A 245 -2.52 8.26 -19.75
CA GLU A 245 -3.43 8.59 -20.86
C GLU A 245 -3.99 7.34 -21.52
N GLU A 246 -3.12 6.41 -21.93
CA GLU A 246 -3.53 5.14 -22.55
C GLU A 246 -4.33 4.26 -21.57
N MET A 247 -3.93 4.21 -20.30
CA MET A 247 -4.68 3.48 -19.28
C MET A 247 -6.07 4.10 -19.03
N LEU A 248 -6.20 5.42 -19.10
CA LEU A 248 -7.50 6.10 -19.01
C LEU A 248 -8.39 5.75 -20.20
N GLU A 249 -7.83 5.68 -21.42
CA GLU A 249 -8.56 5.23 -22.61
C GLU A 249 -9.04 3.77 -22.47
N ILE A 250 -8.18 2.88 -21.97
CA ILE A 250 -8.54 1.48 -21.67
C ILE A 250 -9.69 1.44 -20.65
N PHE A 251 -9.62 2.23 -19.58
CA PHE A 251 -10.69 2.33 -18.59
C PHE A 251 -12.01 2.81 -19.20
N ILE A 252 -11.98 3.89 -19.99
CA ILE A 252 -13.17 4.44 -20.67
C ILE A 252 -13.74 3.43 -21.66
N ARG A 253 -12.91 2.70 -22.41
CA ARG A 253 -13.38 1.66 -23.34
C ARG A 253 -14.10 0.53 -22.61
N ASN A 254 -13.61 0.15 -21.44
CA ASN A 254 -14.17 -0.97 -20.67
C ASN A 254 -15.43 -0.60 -19.87
N PHE A 255 -15.61 0.68 -19.49
CA PHE A 255 -16.68 1.12 -18.58
C PHE A 255 -17.53 2.30 -19.07
N GLY A 256 -17.08 3.04 -20.09
CA GLY A 256 -17.75 4.23 -20.64
C GLY A 256 -18.67 3.95 -21.83
N GLY A 257 -19.12 2.70 -22.00
CA GLY A 257 -20.01 2.30 -23.09
C GLY A 257 -21.48 2.64 -22.82
N ASN A 258 -21.89 3.86 -23.22
CA ASN A 258 -23.04 4.17 -24.08
C ASN A 258 -23.00 5.63 -24.57
#